data_AF-A0A4R0P508-F1
#
_entry.id   AF-A0A4R0P508-F1
#
_cell.length_a   1.000
_cell.length_b   1.000
_cell.length_c   1.000
_cell.angle_alpha   90.00
_cell.angle_beta   90.00
_cell.angle_gamma   90.00
#
_symmetry.space_group_name_H-M   'P 1'
#
loop_
_entity.id
_entity.type
_entity.pdbx_description
1 polymer ?
#
loop_
_entity_poly.entity_id
_entity_poly.type
_entity_poly.pdbx_seq_one_letter_code
_entity_poly.pdbx_strand_id
1 'polypeptide(L)' 'MITVSDNSPTSNLLEIKVGDEIQSDSRSGIVQEIEIQERDDYMMFLFALENKQQIIVRKIRQVC' A
#
# COMPACT_ATOMS: atom_id res chain seq x y z
N MET A 1 -5.47 12.16 5.07
CA MET A 1 -5.43 10.76 5.53
C MET A 1 -6.20 9.81 4.62
N ILE A 2 -5.49 8.92 3.92
CA ILE A 2 -6.01 7.88 3.02
C ILE A 2 -5.99 6.53 3.77
N THR A 3 -7.05 5.73 3.70
CA THR A 3 -7.10 4.42 4.36
C THR A 3 -6.71 3.30 3.40
N VAL A 4 -5.71 2.50 3.78
CA VAL A 4 -5.17 1.39 3.00
C VAL A 4 -5.28 0.06 3.73
N SER A 5 -5.70 -0.96 3.00
CA SER A 5 -5.86 -2.33 3.49
C SER A 5 -5.81 -3.31 2.32
N ASP A 6 -5.73 -4.60 2.64
CA ASP A 6 -5.86 -5.70 1.68
C ASP A 6 -7.22 -5.72 0.96
N ASN A 7 -8.22 -4.97 1.42
CA ASN A 7 -9.51 -4.82 0.77
C ASN A 7 -9.62 -3.55 -0.09
N SER A 8 -8.68 -2.60 0.02
CA SER A 8 -8.72 -1.33 -0.74
C SER A 8 -8.57 -1.57 -2.24
N PRO A 9 -9.38 -0.98 -3.14
CA PRO A 9 -9.23 -1.18 -4.58
C PRO A 9 -7.80 -0.91 -5.07
N THR A 10 -7.29 -1.73 -6.00
CA THR A 10 -5.93 -1.56 -6.54
C THR A 10 -5.71 -0.18 -7.16
N SER A 11 -6.76 0.41 -7.77
CA SER A 11 -6.72 1.79 -8.27
C SER A 11 -6.35 2.78 -7.16
N ASN A 12 -6.96 2.67 -5.99
CA ASN A 12 -6.70 3.57 -4.86
C ASN A 12 -5.27 3.40 -4.34
N LEU A 13 -4.72 2.18 -4.39
CA LEU A 13 -3.33 1.92 -3.98
C LEU A 13 -2.32 2.53 -4.97
N LEU A 14 -2.65 2.53 -6.26
CA LEU A 14 -1.84 3.12 -7.33
C LEU A 14 -1.88 4.66 -7.35
N GLU A 15 -2.90 5.26 -6.74
CA GLU A 15 -3.03 6.71 -6.63
C GLU A 15 -2.17 7.32 -5.51
N ILE A 16 -1.67 6.50 -4.58
CA ILE A 16 -0.85 6.95 -3.45
C ILE A 16 0.51 7.44 -3.92
N LYS A 17 0.95 8.56 -3.35
CA LYS A 17 2.22 9.21 -3.67
C LYS A 17 3.06 9.43 -2.41
N VAL A 18 4.36 9.60 -2.63
CA VAL A 18 5.28 10.07 -1.59
C VAL A 18 4.80 11.44 -1.09
N GLY A 19 4.73 11.62 0.23
CA GLY A 19 4.17 12.79 0.89
C GLY A 19 2.70 12.63 1.30
N ASP A 20 2.00 11.60 0.84
CA ASP A 20 0.63 11.33 1.28
C ASP A 20 0.62 10.76 2.71
N GLU A 21 -0.35 11.20 3.49
CA GLU A 21 -0.63 10.62 4.81
C GLU A 21 -1.58 9.42 4.65
N ILE A 22 -1.09 8.23 4.97
CA ILE A 22 -1.84 6.98 4.87
C ILE A 22 -2.01 6.32 6.25
N GLN A 23 -3.08 5.54 6.40
CA GLN A 23 -3.32 4.72 7.59
C GLN A 23 -3.81 3.32 7.22
N SER A 24 -3.47 2.36 8.06
CA SER A 24 -3.96 0.99 8.08
C SER A 24 -4.41 0.65 9.51
N ASP A 25 -4.93 -0.55 9.74
CA ASP A 25 -5.58 -0.95 11.00
C ASP A 25 -4.75 -0.69 12.27
N SER A 26 -3.42 -0.68 12.16
CA SER A 26 -2.50 -0.49 13.30
C SER A 26 -1.35 0.49 13.07
N ARG A 27 -1.29 1.11 11.89
CA ARG A 27 -0.14 1.94 11.46
C ARG A 27 -0.63 3.15 10.69
N SER A 28 0.00 4.29 10.90
CA SER A 28 -0.27 5.51 10.15
C SER A 28 1.00 6.34 10.01
N GLY A 29 1.09 7.12 8.95
CA GLY A 29 2.20 8.03 8.75
C GLY A 29 2.25 8.60 7.34
N ILE A 30 3.24 9.44 7.11
CA ILE A 30 3.52 10.01 5.79
C ILE A 30 4.38 9.04 4.99
N VAL A 31 3.97 8.76 3.75
CA VAL A 31 4.69 7.90 2.82
C VAL A 31 6.01 8.57 2.41
N GLN A 32 7.13 7.91 2.66
CA GLN A 32 8.45 8.31 2.16
C GLN A 32 8.84 7.55 0.89
N GLU A 33 8.45 6.29 0.77
CA GLU A 33 8.84 5.43 -0.34
C GLU A 33 7.72 4.46 -0.68
N ILE A 34 7.60 4.15 -1.97
CA ILE A 34 6.61 3.23 -2.51
C ILE A 34 7.33 2.21 -3.37
N GLU A 35 7.19 0.94 -3.03
CA GLU A 35 7.69 -0.18 -3.82
C GLU A 35 6.52 -1.08 -4.22
N ILE A 36 6.44 -1.41 -5.51
CA ILE A 36 5.43 -2.32 -6.05
C ILE A 36 6.15 -3.55 -6.59
N GLN A 37 5.83 -4.71 -6.02
CA GLN A 37 6.35 -5.99 -6.48
C GLN A 37 5.24 -6.78 -7.15
N GLU A 38 5.37 -7.02 -8.45
CA GLU A 38 4.54 -7.98 -9.15
C GLU A 38 5.14 -9.39 -9.05
N ARG A 39 4.32 -10.34 -8.64
CA ARG A 39 4.59 -11.78 -8.66
C ARG A 39 3.51 -12.45 -9.50
N ASP A 40 3.74 -13.71 -9.90
CA ASP A 40 2.82 -14.46 -10.76
C ASP A 40 1.40 -14.53 -10.17
N ASP A 41 1.30 -14.74 -8.85
CA ASP A 41 0.00 -14.95 -8.17
C ASP A 41 -0.58 -13.68 -7.52
N TYR A 42 0.22 -12.63 -7.33
CA TYR A 42 -0.21 -11.42 -6.62
C TYR A 42 0.67 -10.21 -6.90
N MET A 43 0.10 -9.03 -6.73
CA MET A 43 0.80 -7.76 -6.64
C MET A 43 0.93 -7.37 -5.17
N MET A 44 2.09 -6.90 -4.75
CA MET A 44 2.36 -6.44 -3.39
C MET A 44 2.77 -4.96 -3.43
N PHE A 45 2.14 -4.16 -2.59
CA PHE A 45 2.45 -2.76 -2.39
C PHE A 45 3.13 -2.61 -1.03
N LEU A 46 4.33 -2.04 -1.02
CA LEU A 46 5.06 -1.65 0.18
C LEU A 46 5.09 -0.12 0.25
N PHE A 47 4.45 0.44 1.27
CA PHE A 47 4.50 1.84 1.59
C PHE A 47 5.41 2.03 2.80
N ALA A 48 6.61 2.58 2.61
CA ALA A 48 7.48 2.95 3.72
C ALA A 48 7.05 4.31 4.27
N LEU A 49 6.91 4.38 5.60
CA LEU A 49 6.48 5.56 6.33
C LEU A 49 7.68 6.27 6.96
N GLU A 50 7.55 7.57 7.20
CA GLU A 50 8.61 8.40 7.81
C GLU A 50 9.09 7.91 9.19
N ASN A 51 8.23 7.21 9.93
CA ASN A 51 8.52 6.67 11.26
C ASN A 51 9.22 5.30 11.21
N LYS A 52 9.82 4.94 10.06
CA LYS A 52 10.44 3.63 9.77
C LYS A 52 9.47 2.45 9.84
N GLN A 53 8.16 2.70 9.90
CA GLN A 53 7.16 1.66 9.73
C GLN A 53 6.92 1.42 8.24
N GLN A 54 6.32 0.28 7.94
CA GLN A 54 5.89 -0.05 6.59
C GLN A 54 4.46 -0.55 6.62
N ILE A 55 3.67 -0.19 5.62
CA ILE A 55 2.37 -0.79 5.35
C ILE A 55 2.53 -1.66 4.12
N ILE A 56 2.17 -2.93 4.26
CA ILE A 56 2.24 -3.92 3.19
C ILE A 56 0.81 -4.29 2.83
N VAL A 57 0.45 -4.14 1.56
CA VAL A 57 -0.87 -4.50 1.03
C VAL A 57 -0.70 -5.51 -0.08
N ARG A 58 -1.38 -6.66 0.04
CA ARG A 58 -1.30 -7.74 -0.95
C ARG A 58 -2.59 -7.81 -1.77
N LYS A 59 -2.43 -7.86 -3.10
CA LYS A 59 -3.50 -8.01 -4.09
C LYS A 59 -3.32 -9.27 -4.89
N ILE A 60 -4.05 -10.31 -4.50
CA ILE A 60 -4.12 -11.53 -5.30
C ILE A 60 -4.75 -11.18 -6.65
N ARG A 61 -4.14 -11.62 -7.74
CA ARG A 61 -4.77 -11.50 -9.06
C ARG A 61 -6.03 -12.35 -9.03
N GLN A 62 -7.20 -11.72 -9.11
CA GLN A 62 -8.42 -12.47 -9.39
C GLN A 62 -8.31 -12.99 -10.82
N VAL A 63 -7.94 -14.26 -10.95
CA VAL A 63 -8.09 -15.00 -12.20
C VAL A 63 -9.59 -15.21 -12.37
N CYS A 64 -10.20 -14.47 -13.31
CA CYS A 64 -11.56 -14.76 -13.77
C CYS A 64 -11.59 -16.04 -14.58
#